data_AF-A0A8T5JZ75-F1
#
_entry.id   AF-A0A8T5JZ75-F1
#
_cell.length_a   1.000
_cell.length_b   1.000
_cell.length_c   1.000
_cell.angle_alpha   90.00
_cell.angle_beta   90.00
_cell.angle_gamma   90.00
#
_symmetry.space_group_name_H-M   'P 1'
#
loop_
_entity.id
_entity.type
_entity.pdbx_description
1 polymer ?
#
loop_
_entity_poly.entity_id
_entity_poly.type
_entity_poly.pdbx_seq_one_letter_code
_entity_poly.pdbx_strand_id
1 'polypeptide(L)'
;MIIESILAFIGIFVGLLIAKYTKEEFKAGKKYFIILYKSILFLLIIYLLYFVNLDWTILLFMVGFVITLFFSNLYFYLGLAVFSSASIYVAFFVFLLGLPYGTLLFHKKNVKKYLKYSFIFFVLSSLVLLFDFVWINYFIAGSLFSFFLRKVL
;
A
#
# COMPACT_ATOMS: atom_id res chain seq x y z
N MET A 1 -5.07 11.88 -12.54
CA MET A 1 -4.14 11.50 -11.43
C MET A 1 -4.60 11.93 -10.03
N ILE A 2 -5.04 13.18 -9.82
CA ILE A 2 -5.41 13.66 -8.47
C ILE A 2 -6.64 12.92 -7.92
N ILE A 3 -7.67 12.74 -8.75
CA ILE A 3 -8.92 12.07 -8.35
C ILE A 3 -8.66 10.60 -8.00
N GLU A 4 -7.89 9.89 -8.82
CA GLU A 4 -7.48 8.50 -8.63
C GLU A 4 -6.68 8.32 -7.34
N SER A 5 -5.82 9.30 -7.02
CA SER A 5 -5.04 9.30 -5.77
C SER A 5 -5.90 9.54 -4.54
N ILE A 6 -6.88 10.44 -4.65
CA ILE A 6 -7.88 10.67 -3.60
C ILE A 6 -8.71 9.40 -3.39
N LEU A 7 -9.19 8.77 -4.47
CA LEU A 7 -9.94 7.53 -4.42
C LEU A 7 -9.11 6.40 -3.79
N ALA A 8 -7.85 6.23 -4.20
CA ALA A 8 -6.92 5.27 -3.62
C ALA A 8 -6.80 5.44 -2.10
N PHE A 9 -6.65 6.68 -1.62
CA PHE A 9 -6.53 6.95 -0.19
C PHE A 9 -7.85 6.76 0.57
N ILE A 10 -9.00 7.06 -0.04
CA ILE A 10 -10.33 6.88 0.57
C ILE A 10 -10.58 5.44 1.04
N GLY A 11 -9.95 4.45 0.40
CA GLY A 11 -10.07 3.04 0.79
C GLY A 11 -9.78 2.77 2.27
N ILE A 12 -8.81 3.49 2.87
CA ILE A 12 -8.51 3.34 4.30
C ILE A 12 -9.66 3.81 5.19
N PHE A 13 -10.33 4.89 4.81
CA PHE A 13 -11.46 5.44 5.55
C PHE A 13 -12.66 4.52 5.46
N VAL A 14 -12.92 3.97 4.27
CA VAL A 14 -13.99 2.97 4.09
C VAL A 14 -13.69 1.73 4.94
N GLY A 15 -12.45 1.24 4.98
CA GLY A 15 -12.05 0.15 5.87
C GLY A 15 -12.28 0.47 7.36
N LEU A 16 -11.94 1.68 7.80
CA LEU A 16 -12.21 2.13 9.17
C LEU A 16 -13.71 2.22 9.48
N LEU A 17 -14.53 2.65 8.51
CA LEU A 17 -15.99 2.66 8.65
C LEU A 17 -16.53 1.23 8.77
N ILE A 18 -16.08 0.30 7.91
CA ILE A 18 -16.47 -1.11 7.99
C ILE A 18 -16.17 -1.66 9.38
N ALA A 19 -14.95 -1.46 9.91
CA ALA A 19 -14.59 -1.90 11.26
C ALA A 19 -15.46 -1.27 12.36
N LYS A 20 -15.88 -0.02 12.19
CA LYS A 20 -16.75 0.65 13.17
C LYS A 20 -18.11 -0.04 13.31
N TYR A 21 -18.67 -0.54 12.20
CA TYR A 21 -19.97 -1.20 12.18
C TYR A 21 -19.91 -2.72 12.39
N THR A 22 -18.74 -3.36 12.20
CA THR A 22 -18.56 -4.82 12.27
C THR A 22 -17.67 -5.28 13.44
N LYS A 23 -17.60 -4.50 14.52
CA LYS A 23 -16.68 -4.75 15.64
C LYS A 23 -16.80 -6.16 16.26
N GLU A 24 -18.02 -6.68 16.36
CA GLU A 24 -18.30 -7.98 16.97
C GLU A 24 -17.82 -9.13 16.07
N GLU A 25 -18.10 -9.03 14.77
CA GLU A 25 -17.72 -10.02 13.75
C GLU A 25 -16.20 -10.04 13.48
N PHE A 26 -15.53 -8.90 13.65
CA PHE A 26 -14.12 -8.76 13.35
C PHE A 26 -13.22 -9.72 14.16
N LYS A 27 -13.57 -10.05 15.41
CA LYS A 27 -12.76 -10.96 16.24
C LYS A 27 -12.62 -12.34 15.61
N ALA A 28 -13.73 -12.90 15.11
CA ALA A 28 -13.73 -14.17 14.38
C ALA A 28 -13.19 -13.99 12.95
N GLY A 29 -13.48 -12.85 12.32
CA GLY A 29 -13.14 -12.55 10.93
C GLY A 29 -11.69 -12.11 10.66
N LYS A 30 -10.89 -11.79 11.69
CA LYS A 30 -9.57 -11.15 11.53
C LYS A 30 -8.64 -11.89 10.57
N LYS A 31 -8.64 -13.23 10.60
CA LYS A 31 -7.80 -14.06 9.70
C LYS A 31 -8.13 -13.81 8.23
N TYR A 32 -9.41 -13.64 7.88
CA TYR A 32 -9.83 -13.41 6.50
C TYR A 32 -9.42 -12.02 6.01
N PHE A 33 -9.49 -10.99 6.87
CA PHE A 33 -8.95 -9.66 6.52
C PHE A 33 -7.44 -9.68 6.28
N ILE A 34 -6.69 -10.48 7.05
CA ILE A 34 -5.25 -10.66 6.83
C ILE A 34 -4.98 -11.37 5.50
N ILE A 35 -5.72 -12.45 5.20
CA ILE A 35 -5.59 -13.16 3.92
C ILE A 35 -5.92 -12.22 2.76
N LEU A 36 -7.04 -11.50 2.84
CA LEU A 36 -7.46 -10.54 1.82
C LEU A 36 -6.40 -9.46 1.60
N TYR A 37 -5.86 -8.88 2.68
CA TYR A 37 -4.76 -7.91 2.61
C TYR A 37 -3.54 -8.48 1.87
N LYS A 38 -3.09 -9.69 2.26
CA LYS A 38 -1.93 -10.32 1.64
C LYS A 38 -2.17 -10.68 0.17
N SER A 39 -3.35 -11.17 -0.17
CA SER A 39 -3.71 -11.52 -1.55
C SER A 39 -3.73 -10.29 -2.45
N ILE A 40 -4.34 -9.19 -2.02
CA ILE A 40 -4.37 -7.95 -2.80
C ILE A 40 -2.96 -7.37 -2.93
N LEU A 41 -2.18 -7.37 -1.85
CA LEU A 41 -0.79 -6.89 -1.88
C LEU A 41 0.06 -7.71 -2.87
N PHE A 42 -0.12 -9.03 -2.89
CA PHE A 42 0.58 -9.92 -3.81
C PHE A 42 0.18 -9.67 -5.26
N LEU A 43 -1.12 -9.51 -5.55
CA LEU A 43 -1.61 -9.14 -6.89
C LEU A 43 -1.04 -7.79 -7.35
N LEU A 44 -0.97 -6.80 -6.45
CA LEU A 44 -0.36 -5.51 -6.75
C LEU A 44 1.13 -5.64 -7.09
N ILE A 45 1.88 -6.47 -6.35
CA ILE A 45 3.29 -6.73 -6.64
C ILE A 45 3.46 -7.36 -8.03
N ILE A 46 2.67 -8.39 -8.35
CA ILE A 46 2.70 -9.02 -9.69
C ILE A 46 2.37 -7.99 -10.78
N TYR A 47 1.33 -7.19 -10.56
CA TYR A 47 0.92 -6.16 -11.51
C TYR A 47 2.04 -5.14 -11.74
N LEU A 48 2.71 -4.67 -10.68
CA LEU A 48 3.83 -3.75 -10.81
C LEU A 48 5.03 -4.37 -11.53
N LEU A 49 5.30 -5.67 -11.31
CA LEU A 49 6.39 -6.39 -11.99
C LEU A 49 6.08 -6.69 -13.46
N TYR A 50 4.80 -6.81 -13.84
CA TYR A 50 4.40 -7.07 -15.23
C TYR A 50 4.83 -5.95 -16.19
N PHE A 51 4.88 -4.70 -15.73
CA PHE A 51 5.27 -3.55 -16.56
C PHE A 51 6.78 -3.43 -16.79
N VAL A 52 7.58 -4.41 -16.36
CA VAL A 52 9.02 -4.20 -16.25
C VAL A 52 9.87 -5.38 -16.71
N ASN A 53 10.87 -5.09 -17.56
CA ASN A 53 11.76 -6.05 -18.19
C ASN A 53 12.85 -6.56 -17.23
N LEU A 54 12.93 -7.88 -17.03
CA LEU A 54 13.87 -8.53 -16.10
C LEU A 54 15.35 -8.34 -16.49
N ASP A 55 15.91 -7.17 -16.21
CA ASP A 55 17.33 -6.82 -16.45
C ASP A 55 18.04 -6.46 -15.12
N TRP A 56 19.15 -5.71 -15.21
CA TRP A 56 19.96 -5.17 -14.08
C TRP A 56 19.16 -4.42 -12.99
N THR A 57 17.90 -4.13 -13.26
CA THR A 57 16.93 -3.48 -12.38
C THR A 57 16.51 -4.32 -11.17
N ILE A 58 16.87 -5.61 -11.10
CA ILE A 58 16.65 -6.45 -9.91
C ILE A 58 17.37 -5.90 -8.66
N LEU A 59 18.46 -5.16 -8.83
CA LEU A 59 19.14 -4.46 -7.74
C LEU A 59 18.22 -3.42 -7.08
N LEU A 60 17.37 -2.72 -7.84
CA LEU A 60 16.41 -1.76 -7.29
C LEU A 60 15.33 -2.45 -6.44
N PHE A 61 14.92 -3.66 -6.82
CA PHE A 61 14.02 -4.48 -6.01
C PHE A 61 14.65 -4.81 -4.65
N MET A 62 15.92 -5.25 -4.65
CA MET A 62 16.66 -5.54 -3.42
C MET A 62 16.82 -4.29 -2.55
N VAL A 63 17.14 -3.14 -3.15
CA VAL A 63 17.24 -1.86 -2.44
C VAL A 63 15.90 -1.48 -1.79
N GLY A 64 14.79 -1.59 -2.53
CA GLY A 64 13.45 -1.36 -1.98
C GLY A 64 13.12 -2.26 -0.80
N PHE A 65 13.44 -3.54 -0.93
CA PHE A 65 13.26 -4.51 0.14
C PHE A 65 14.02 -4.13 1.42
N VAL A 66 15.29 -3.76 1.29
CA VAL A 66 16.18 -3.39 2.42
C VAL A 66 15.76 -2.06 3.03
N ILE A 67 15.50 -1.02 2.24
CA ILE A 67 15.09 0.31 2.76
C ILE A 67 13.81 0.18 3.59
N THR A 68 12.88 -0.67 3.16
CA THR A 68 11.63 -0.90 3.89
C THR A 68 11.86 -1.47 5.28
N LEU A 69 12.95 -2.21 5.53
CA LEU A 69 13.34 -2.71 6.87
C LEU A 69 13.51 -1.55 7.86
N PHE A 70 14.07 -0.43 7.41
CA PHE A 70 14.29 0.77 8.23
C PHE A 70 13.10 1.73 8.19
N PHE A 71 12.47 1.89 7.03
CA PHE A 71 11.36 2.82 6.83
C PHE A 71 10.05 2.08 6.56
N SER A 72 9.33 1.71 7.62
CA SER A 72 8.17 0.82 7.53
C SER A 72 6.82 1.54 7.41
N ASN A 73 6.68 2.49 6.45
CA ASN A 73 5.38 3.13 6.17
C ASN A 73 4.75 2.63 4.86
N LEU A 74 3.74 1.77 4.96
CA LEU A 74 3.08 1.18 3.81
C LEU A 74 2.49 2.22 2.84
N TYR A 75 1.83 3.26 3.35
CA TYR A 75 1.15 4.25 2.51
C TYR A 75 2.10 5.16 1.73
N PHE A 76 3.34 5.30 2.20
CA PHE A 76 4.39 5.92 1.41
C PHE A 76 4.60 5.14 0.10
N TYR A 77 4.83 3.83 0.19
CA TYR A 77 5.08 2.98 -0.98
C TYR A 77 3.85 2.78 -1.86
N LEU A 78 2.65 2.72 -1.28
CA LEU A 78 1.41 2.68 -2.07
C LEU A 78 1.18 4.00 -2.81
N GLY A 79 1.50 5.14 -2.18
CA GLY A 79 1.45 6.44 -2.85
C GLY A 79 2.47 6.51 -3.98
N LEU A 80 3.71 6.07 -3.75
CA LEU A 80 4.71 5.92 -4.80
C LEU A 80 4.17 5.09 -5.97
N ALA A 81 3.53 3.95 -5.70
CA ALA A 81 2.93 3.10 -6.75
C ALA A 81 1.88 3.84 -7.58
N VAL A 82 0.98 4.58 -6.95
CA VAL A 82 -0.09 5.32 -7.63
C VAL A 82 0.49 6.45 -8.50
N PHE A 83 1.44 7.21 -7.95
CA PHE A 83 2.02 8.35 -8.64
C PHE A 83 3.01 7.96 -9.74
N SER A 84 3.80 6.89 -9.56
CA SER A 84 4.78 6.45 -10.56
C SER A 84 4.16 5.72 -11.75
N SER A 85 3.09 4.95 -11.51
CA SER A 85 2.46 4.16 -12.58
C SER A 85 1.46 4.94 -13.41
N ALA A 86 0.93 6.06 -12.87
CA ALA A 86 -0.18 6.82 -13.44
C ALA A 86 -1.39 5.95 -13.88
N SER A 87 -1.53 4.76 -13.29
CA SER A 87 -2.50 3.75 -13.72
C SER A 87 -3.71 3.71 -12.79
N ILE A 88 -4.90 3.81 -13.37
CA ILE A 88 -6.17 3.68 -12.64
C ILE A 88 -6.29 2.32 -11.94
N TYR A 89 -5.70 1.27 -12.52
CA TYR A 89 -5.70 -0.06 -11.94
C TYR A 89 -4.88 -0.12 -10.66
N VAL A 90 -3.73 0.57 -10.60
CA VAL A 90 -2.93 0.66 -9.37
C VAL A 90 -3.70 1.42 -8.29
N ALA A 91 -4.33 2.55 -8.65
CA ALA A 91 -5.19 3.28 -7.71
C ALA A 91 -6.33 2.41 -7.16
N PHE A 92 -6.95 1.59 -8.01
CA PHE A 92 -7.99 0.65 -7.61
C PHE A 92 -7.46 -0.45 -6.68
N PHE A 93 -6.30 -1.05 -6.97
CA PHE A 93 -5.67 -2.01 -6.06
C PHE A 93 -5.32 -1.39 -4.71
N VAL A 94 -4.81 -0.16 -4.69
CA VAL A 94 -4.51 0.57 -3.44
C VAL A 94 -5.79 0.86 -2.65
N PHE A 95 -6.88 1.25 -3.33
CA PHE A 95 -8.20 1.40 -2.70
C PHE A 95 -8.66 0.08 -2.06
N LEU A 96 -8.65 -1.02 -2.82
CA LEU A 96 -9.06 -2.34 -2.34
C LEU A 96 -8.21 -2.81 -1.17
N LEU A 97 -6.90 -2.55 -1.19
CA LEU A 97 -5.98 -2.88 -0.11
C LEU A 97 -6.22 -2.01 1.14
N GLY A 98 -6.67 -0.78 0.94
CA GLY A 98 -7.08 0.13 2.00
C GLY A 98 -8.25 -0.39 2.82
N LEU A 99 -9.15 -1.19 2.23
CA LEU A 99 -10.30 -1.78 2.93
C LEU A 99 -9.87 -2.71 4.08
N PRO A 100 -9.18 -3.85 3.84
CA PRO A 100 -8.74 -4.73 4.92
C PRO A 100 -7.71 -4.06 5.82
N TYR A 101 -6.81 -3.22 5.27
CA TYR A 101 -5.82 -2.53 6.08
C TYR A 101 -6.45 -1.54 7.06
N GLY A 102 -7.41 -0.73 6.63
CA GLY A 102 -8.18 0.18 7.47
C GLY A 102 -8.94 -0.56 8.56
N THR A 103 -9.58 -1.69 8.21
CA THR A 103 -10.30 -2.53 9.18
C THR A 103 -9.36 -3.07 10.27
N LEU A 104 -8.20 -3.59 9.86
CA LEU A 104 -7.17 -4.10 10.78
C LEU A 104 -6.58 -2.99 11.67
N LEU A 105 -6.46 -1.77 11.13
CA LEU A 105 -5.86 -0.63 11.82
C LEU A 105 -6.79 -0.05 12.91
N PHE A 106 -8.12 -0.15 12.74
CA PHE A 106 -9.12 0.37 13.69
C PHE A 106 -8.89 -0.08 15.15
N HIS A 107 -8.34 -1.27 15.34
CA HIS A 107 -8.15 -1.88 16.65
C HIS A 107 -6.84 -1.47 17.34
N LYS A 108 -5.98 -0.65 16.69
CA LYS A 108 -4.76 -0.12 17.32
C LYS A 108 -5.07 1.09 18.21
N LYS A 109 -4.39 1.20 19.36
CA LYS A 109 -4.57 2.32 20.32
C LYS A 109 -4.41 3.73 19.73
N ASN A 110 -3.70 3.89 18.60
CA ASN A 110 -3.33 5.21 18.03
C ASN A 110 -3.80 5.43 16.58
N VAL A 111 -4.98 4.91 16.19
CA VAL A 111 -5.53 5.02 14.82
C VAL A 111 -5.36 6.39 14.18
N LYS A 112 -5.79 7.47 14.87
CA LYS A 112 -5.75 8.84 14.33
C LYS A 112 -4.34 9.29 13.97
N LYS A 113 -3.36 8.95 14.82
CA LYS A 113 -1.94 9.29 14.59
C LYS A 113 -1.40 8.53 13.37
N TYR A 114 -1.71 7.24 13.25
CA TYR A 114 -1.34 6.45 12.07
C TYR A 114 -1.97 6.99 10.79
N LEU A 115 -3.27 7.31 10.81
CA LEU A 115 -3.97 7.88 9.66
C LEU A 115 -3.34 9.20 9.21
N LYS A 116 -3.02 10.10 10.15
CA LYS A 116 -2.36 11.38 9.86
C LYS A 116 -1.00 11.16 9.19
N TYR A 117 -0.17 10.25 9.71
CA TYR A 117 1.11 9.93 9.07
C TYR A 117 0.91 9.27 7.71
N SER A 118 0.01 8.29 7.57
CA SER A 118 -0.29 7.67 6.28
C SER A 118 -0.68 8.71 5.24
N PHE A 119 -1.51 9.69 5.61
CA PHE A 119 -1.87 10.79 4.70
C PHE A 119 -0.66 11.64 4.33
N ILE A 120 0.11 12.11 5.33
CA ILE A 120 1.32 12.93 5.08
C ILE A 120 2.29 12.20 4.17
N PHE A 121 2.58 10.92 4.42
CA PHE A 121 3.51 10.14 3.62
C PHE A 121 2.97 9.79 2.23
N PHE A 122 1.66 9.56 2.10
CA PHE A 122 1.03 9.37 0.80
C PHE A 122 1.12 10.66 -0.03
N VAL A 123 0.80 11.81 0.54
CA VAL A 123 0.97 13.10 -0.15
C VAL A 123 2.44 13.39 -0.45
N LEU A 124 3.36 13.10 0.48
CA LEU A 124 4.80 13.29 0.26
C LEU A 124 5.32 12.47 -0.93
N SER A 125 4.78 11.27 -1.15
CA SER A 125 5.15 10.44 -2.29
C SER A 125 4.77 11.04 -3.65
N SER A 126 3.84 12.02 -3.68
CA SER A 126 3.50 12.75 -4.91
C SER A 126 4.64 13.61 -5.45
N LEU A 127 5.66 13.92 -4.62
CA LEU A 127 6.87 14.61 -5.08
C LEU A 127 7.61 13.83 -6.18
N VAL A 128 7.38 12.52 -6.29
CA VAL A 128 7.94 11.71 -7.38
C VAL A 128 7.37 12.10 -8.74
N LEU A 129 6.20 12.73 -8.82
CA LEU A 129 5.67 13.26 -10.09
C LEU A 129 6.56 14.32 -10.74
N LEU A 130 7.51 14.90 -9.99
CA LEU A 130 8.49 15.84 -10.54
C LEU A 130 9.55 15.15 -11.40
N PHE A 131 9.59 13.81 -11.43
CA PHE A 131 10.61 13.02 -12.12
C PHE A 131 10.02 11.76 -12.80
N ASP A 132 10.36 11.53 -14.06
CA ASP A 132 10.00 10.29 -14.76
C ASP A 132 10.94 9.15 -14.39
N PHE A 133 10.56 8.35 -13.39
CA PHE A 133 11.31 7.17 -12.97
C PHE A 133 10.52 5.89 -13.23
N VAL A 134 10.47 5.41 -14.47
CA VAL A 134 9.82 4.11 -14.79
C VAL A 134 10.42 2.95 -13.97
N TRP A 135 11.72 3.01 -13.67
CA TRP A 135 12.44 2.00 -12.89
C TRP A 135 12.06 1.98 -11.41
N ILE A 136 11.36 3.00 -10.90
CA ILE A 136 10.95 3.06 -9.49
C ILE A 136 9.94 1.97 -9.14
N ASN A 137 9.24 1.42 -10.15
CA ASN A 137 8.30 0.32 -9.95
C ASN A 137 8.97 -0.94 -9.37
N TYR A 138 10.25 -1.22 -9.68
CA TYR A 138 11.01 -2.29 -9.02
C TYR A 138 11.24 -2.04 -7.54
N PHE A 139 11.67 -0.80 -7.23
CA PHE A 139 11.89 -0.37 -5.87
C PHE A 139 10.60 -0.49 -5.05
N ILE A 140 9.48 -0.07 -5.61
CA ILE A 140 8.16 -0.16 -4.98
C ILE A 140 7.75 -1.62 -4.81
N ALA A 141 7.88 -2.46 -5.83
CA ALA A 141 7.55 -3.88 -5.76
C ALA A 141 8.37 -4.60 -4.67
N GLY A 142 9.67 -4.35 -4.58
CA GLY A 142 10.54 -4.89 -3.55
C GLY A 142 10.18 -4.40 -2.15
N SER A 143 9.80 -3.13 -2.05
CA SER A 143 9.33 -2.54 -0.79
C SER A 143 8.03 -3.18 -0.32
N LEU A 144 7.04 -3.32 -1.21
CA LEU A 144 5.76 -3.98 -0.93
C LEU A 144 5.95 -5.47 -0.60
N PHE A 145 6.90 -6.15 -1.23
CA PHE A 145 7.26 -7.53 -0.92
C PHE A 145 7.81 -7.68 0.52
N SER A 146 8.61 -6.70 0.98
CA SER A 146 9.04 -6.65 2.40
C SER A 146 7.84 -6.55 3.36
N PHE A 147 6.78 -5.81 3.01
CA PHE A 147 5.55 -5.78 3.79
C PHE A 147 4.76 -7.10 3.73
N PHE A 148 4.74 -7.77 2.59
CA PHE A 148 4.06 -9.05 2.42
C PHE A 148 4.62 -10.14 3.34
N LEU A 149 5.95 -10.18 3.50
CA LEU A 149 6.63 -11.15 4.38
C LEU A 149 6.47 -10.84 5.87
N ARG A 150 6.21 -9.59 6.24
CA ARG A 150 6.03 -9.21 7.65
C ARG A 150 4.73 -9.78 8.24
N LYS A 151 4.73 -9.89 9.57
CA LYS A 151 3.49 -10.08 10.32
C LYS A 151 2.62 -8.83 10.14
N VAL A 152 1.38 -9.05 9.74
CA VAL A 152 0.39 -7.98 9.54
C VAL A 152 -0.09 -7.52 10.91
N LEU A 153 0.23 -6.26 11.24
CA LEU A 153 -0.22 -5.46 12.39
C LEU A 153 -0.46 -6.20 13.71
#